data_AF-T2J2C8-F1
#
_entry.id   AF-T2J2C8-F1
#
_cell.length_a   1.000
_cell.length_b   1.000
_cell.length_c   1.000
_cell.angle_alpha   90.00
_cell.angle_beta   90.00
_cell.angle_gamma   90.00
#
_symmetry.space_group_name_H-M   'P 1'
#
loop_
_entity.id
_entity.type
_entity.pdbx_description
1 polymer ?
#
loop_
_entity_poly.entity_id
_entity_poly.type
_entity_poly.pdbx_seq_one_letter_code
_entity_poly.pdbx_strand_id
1 'polypeptide(L)'
;MEIRLSTEQKEQLSQIAGKQTISELIRKTLLFEPTRSEKKINREISNELKRMGNNLNQIAKVLNSTPLYQIPIPATEIIELKEDIDIVRKELIILEEKLSA
;
A
#
# COMPACT_ATOMS: atom_id res chain seq x y z
N MET A 1 9.47 -37.84 7.35
CA MET A 1 10.04 -38.98 6.59
C MET A 1 11.44 -39.21 7.11
N GLU A 2 11.72 -40.37 7.69
CA GLU A 2 13.06 -40.73 8.14
C GLU A 2 13.67 -41.70 7.13
N ILE A 3 14.82 -41.33 6.57
CA ILE A 3 15.57 -42.18 5.63
C ILE A 3 16.81 -42.68 6.36
N ARG A 4 16.95 -44.00 6.48
CA ARG A 4 18.17 -44.61 7.01
C ARG A 4 19.12 -44.86 5.84
N LEU A 5 20.31 -44.27 5.91
CA LEU A 5 21.34 -44.37 4.90
C LEU A 5 22.59 -45.01 5.51
N SER A 6 23.28 -45.85 4.74
CA SER A 6 24.64 -46.26 5.09
C SER A 6 25.60 -45.07 4.94
N THR A 7 26.80 -45.19 5.54
CA THR A 7 27.84 -44.15 5.44
C THR A 7 28.21 -43.89 3.98
N GLU A 8 28.35 -44.94 3.17
CA GLU A 8 28.69 -44.85 1.75
C GLU A 8 27.59 -44.15 0.93
N GLN A 9 26.33 -44.47 1.19
CA GLN A 9 25.19 -43.80 0.53
C GLN A 9 25.11 -42.32 0.88
N LYS A 10 25.41 -41.97 2.13
CA LYS A 10 25.45 -40.57 2.58
C LYS A 10 26.57 -39.80 1.88
N GLU A 11 27.71 -40.43 1.66
CA GLU A 11 28.86 -39.82 0.98
C GLU A 11 28.57 -39.60 -0.51
N GLN A 12 28.00 -40.59 -1.20
CA GLN A 12 27.51 -40.46 -2.57
C GLN A 12 26.47 -39.32 -2.71
N LEU A 13 25.49 -39.26 -1.79
CA LEU A 13 24.49 -38.18 -1.80
C LEU A 13 25.11 -36.80 -1.53
N SER A 14 26.13 -36.73 -0.68
CA SER A 14 26.87 -35.48 -0.44
C SER A 14 27.58 -35.00 -1.70
N GLN A 15 28.18 -35.91 -2.46
CA GLN A 15 28.83 -35.60 -3.74
C GLN A 15 27.82 -35.11 -4.79
N ILE A 16 26.66 -35.78 -4.89
CA ILE A 16 25.59 -35.39 -5.82
C ILE A 16 24.98 -34.03 -5.42
N ALA A 17 24.83 -33.76 -4.13
CA ALA A 17 24.29 -32.50 -3.64
C ALA A 17 25.23 -31.31 -3.89
N GLY A 18 26.55 -31.51 -3.92
CA GLY A 18 27.50 -30.45 -4.23
C GLY A 18 27.41 -29.27 -3.27
N LYS A 19 26.89 -28.12 -3.73
CA LYS A 19 26.73 -26.88 -2.91
C LYS A 19 25.39 -26.77 -2.17
N GLN A 20 24.40 -27.60 -2.50
CA GLN A 20 23.09 -27.62 -1.83
C GLN A 20 23.07 -28.69 -0.74
N THR A 21 22.16 -28.57 0.22
CA THR A 21 22.01 -29.61 1.26
C THR A 21 21.36 -30.88 0.69
N ILE A 22 21.66 -32.06 1.25
CA ILE A 22 21.02 -33.32 0.86
C ILE A 22 19.49 -33.22 1.01
N SER A 23 19.01 -32.55 2.06
CA SER A 23 17.58 -32.34 2.27
C SER A 23 16.93 -31.54 1.14
N GLU A 24 17.60 -30.50 0.62
CA GLU A 24 17.12 -29.73 -0.52
C GLU A 24 17.16 -30.52 -1.82
N LEU A 25 18.20 -31.33 -2.03
CA LEU A 25 18.28 -32.25 -3.17
C LEU A 25 17.10 -33.22 -3.15
N ILE A 26 16.89 -33.94 -2.04
CA ILE A 26 15.79 -34.90 -1.87
C ILE A 26 14.44 -34.22 -2.10
N ARG A 27 14.25 -33.01 -1.55
CA ARG A 27 13.03 -32.24 -1.73
C ARG A 27 12.77 -31.90 -3.20
N LYS A 28 13.80 -31.46 -3.95
CA LYS A 28 13.69 -31.18 -5.38
C LYS A 28 13.38 -32.42 -6.21
N THR A 29 14.06 -33.53 -5.92
CA THR A 29 13.97 -34.75 -6.73
C THR A 29 12.69 -35.54 -6.45
N LEU A 30 12.25 -35.63 -5.18
CA LEU A 30 11.09 -36.43 -4.80
C LEU A 30 9.77 -35.65 -4.81
N LEU A 31 9.80 -34.36 -4.48
CA LEU A 31 8.57 -33.56 -4.34
C LEU A 31 8.27 -32.68 -5.56
N PHE A 32 9.13 -32.69 -6.60
CA PHE A 32 9.02 -31.81 -7.77
C PHE A 32 8.77 -30.33 -7.40
N GLU A 33 9.15 -29.93 -6.18
CA GLU A 33 8.81 -28.60 -5.71
C GLU A 33 9.68 -27.60 -6.47
N PRO A 34 9.07 -26.58 -7.10
CA PRO A 34 9.84 -25.54 -7.75
C PRO A 34 10.75 -24.91 -6.70
N THR A 35 12.02 -24.77 -7.07
CA THR A 35 13.03 -24.08 -6.26
C THR A 35 12.39 -22.84 -5.66
N ARG A 36 12.35 -22.72 -4.32
CA ARG A 36 11.90 -21.48 -3.67
C ARG A 36 12.81 -20.39 -4.21
N SER A 37 12.33 -19.67 -5.22
CA SER A 37 13.03 -18.51 -5.71
C SER A 37 13.08 -17.58 -4.51
N GLU A 38 14.30 -17.23 -4.09
CA GLU A 38 14.47 -16.07 -3.24
C GLU A 38 13.78 -14.94 -4.00
N LYS A 39 12.58 -14.55 -3.55
CA LYS A 39 11.94 -13.36 -4.06
C LYS A 39 12.95 -12.26 -3.79
N LYS A 40 13.64 -11.79 -4.84
CA LYS A 40 14.39 -10.54 -4.80
C LYS A 40 13.36 -9.46 -4.56
N ILE A 41 12.99 -9.28 -3.29
CA ILE A 41 12.21 -8.14 -2.86
C ILE A 41 13.08 -6.95 -3.22
N ASN A 42 12.60 -6.16 -4.18
CA ASN A 42 13.24 -4.91 -4.48
C ASN A 42 13.13 -4.04 -3.22
N ARG A 43 14.21 -4.01 -2.43
CA ARG A 43 14.27 -3.35 -1.13
C ARG A 43 13.97 -1.86 -1.28
N GLU A 44 14.30 -1.27 -2.41
CA GLU A 44 14.01 0.12 -2.73
C GLU A 44 12.50 0.37 -2.82
N ILE A 45 11.79 -0.44 -3.62
CA ILE A 45 10.32 -0.36 -3.71
C ILE A 45 9.67 -0.62 -2.35
N SER A 46 10.15 -1.60 -1.59
CA SER A 46 9.63 -1.89 -0.26
C SER A 46 9.84 -0.73 0.72
N ASN A 47 10.98 -0.03 0.62
CA ASN A 47 11.28 1.13 1.44
C ASN A 47 10.41 2.33 1.06
N GLU A 48 10.19 2.57 -0.23
CA GLU A 48 9.31 3.64 -0.71
C GLU A 48 7.85 3.39 -0.29
N LEU A 49 7.35 2.17 -0.43
CA LEU A 49 6.01 1.81 0.05
C LEU A 49 5.87 2.04 1.56
N LYS A 50 6.91 1.73 2.34
CA LYS A 50 6.93 1.99 3.79
C LYS A 50 6.87 3.50 4.10
N ARG A 51 7.58 4.33 3.34
CA ARG A 51 7.53 5.80 3.48
C ARG A 51 6.14 6.34 3.15
N MET A 52 5.55 5.89 2.05
CA MET A 52 4.19 6.25 1.66
C MET A 52 3.17 5.88 2.75
N GLY A 53 3.24 4.66 3.27
CA GLY A 53 2.37 4.20 4.36
C GLY A 53 2.51 5.03 5.64
N ASN A 54 3.75 5.42 5.99
CA ASN A 54 3.99 6.30 7.14
C ASN A 54 3.36 7.68 6.95
N ASN A 55 3.50 8.28 5.76
CA ASN A 55 2.92 9.58 5.45
C ASN A 55 1.39 9.53 5.51
N LEU A 56 0.77 8.49 4.93
CA LEU A 56 -0.67 8.28 5.00
C LEU A 56 -1.17 8.14 6.44
N ASN A 57 -0.44 7.40 7.28
CA ASN A 57 -0.79 7.25 8.69
C ASN A 57 -0.67 8.57 9.47
N GLN A 58 0.29 9.42 9.13
CA GLN A 58 0.40 10.76 9.72
C GLN A 58 -0.78 11.65 9.32
N ILE A 59 -1.16 11.67 8.03
CA ILE A 59 -2.32 12.40 7.54
C ILE A 59 -3.59 11.93 8.28
N ALA A 60 -3.80 10.61 8.37
CA ALA A 60 -4.94 10.05 9.06
C ALA A 60 -4.99 10.44 10.54
N LYS A 61 -3.83 10.43 11.23
CA LYS A 61 -3.75 10.88 12.63
C LYS A 61 -4.10 12.36 12.76
N VAL A 62 -3.62 13.22 11.87
CA VAL A 62 -3.97 14.65 11.88
C VAL A 62 -5.47 14.82 11.68
N LEU A 63 -6.06 14.20 10.65
CA LEU A 63 -7.50 14.26 10.42
C LEU A 63 -8.33 13.78 11.61
N ASN A 64 -7.93 12.67 12.24
CA ASN A 64 -8.64 12.09 13.37
C ASN A 64 -8.44 12.85 14.69
N SER A 65 -7.37 13.63 14.82
CA SER A 65 -7.07 14.40 16.04
C SER A 65 -7.38 15.89 15.92
N THR A 66 -7.72 16.37 14.72
CA THR A 66 -8.17 17.74 14.49
C THR A 66 -9.63 17.87 14.95
N PRO A 67 -9.91 18.71 15.96
CA PRO A 67 -11.29 18.99 16.36
C PRO A 67 -12.09 19.59 15.20
N LEU A 68 -13.39 19.25 15.08
CA LEU A 68 -14.26 19.68 13.96
C LEU A 68 -14.22 21.20 13.67
N TYR A 69 -14.03 22.03 14.70
CA TYR A 69 -13.93 23.49 14.60
C TYR A 69 -12.56 24.02 14.10
N GLN A 70 -11.57 23.15 13.91
CA GLN A 70 -10.25 23.47 13.34
C GLN A 70 -10.01 22.79 11.99
N ILE A 71 -10.98 22.04 11.47
CA ILE A 71 -10.88 21.46 10.13
C ILE A 71 -10.81 22.64 9.14
N PRO A 72 -9.74 22.76 8.33
CA PRO A 72 -9.65 23.79 7.32
C PRO A 72 -10.83 23.61 6.36
N ILE A 73 -11.63 24.67 6.19
CA ILE A 73 -12.71 24.67 5.20
C ILE A 73 -12.07 24.50 3.82
N PRO A 74 -12.45 23.46 3.05
CA PRO A 74 -11.94 23.28 1.70
C PRO A 74 -12.21 24.52 0.85
N ALA A 75 -11.23 24.94 0.04
CA ALA A 75 -11.40 26.07 -0.85
C ALA A 75 -12.59 25.89 -1.82
N THR A 76 -12.94 24.65 -2.16
CA THR A 76 -14.11 24.30 -2.97
C THR A 76 -15.41 24.75 -2.31
N GLU A 77 -15.59 24.50 -1.01
CA GLU A 77 -16.79 24.92 -0.27
C GLU A 77 -16.93 26.44 -0.22
N ILE A 78 -15.80 27.17 -0.14
CA ILE A 78 -15.79 28.65 -0.18
C ILE A 78 -16.17 29.16 -1.57
N ILE A 79 -15.70 28.51 -2.64
CA ILE A 79 -16.02 28.88 -4.02
C ILE A 79 -17.51 28.64 -4.30
N GLU A 80 -18.05 27.48 -3.91
CA GLU A 80 -19.47 27.15 -4.05
C GLU A 80 -20.35 28.17 -3.31
N LEU A 81 -20.03 28.49 -2.06
CA LEU A 81 -20.77 29.50 -1.30
C LEU A 81 -20.75 30.89 -1.96
N LYS A 82 -19.63 31.28 -2.55
CA LYS A 82 -19.52 32.56 -3.27
C LYS A 82 -20.45 32.56 -4.49
N GLU A 83 -20.50 31.47 -5.25
CA GLU A 83 -21.37 31.34 -6.43
C GLU A 83 -22.84 31.45 -6.03
N ASP A 84 -23.25 30.77 -4.95
CA ASP A 84 -24.61 30.87 -4.42
C ASP A 84 -24.97 32.30 -3.99
N ILE A 85 -24.05 33.00 -3.32
CA ILE A 85 -24.25 34.41 -2.93
C ILE A 85 -24.39 35.30 -4.18
N ASP A 86 -23.56 35.08 -5.20
CA ASP A 86 -23.61 35.85 -6.45
C ASP A 86 -24.93 35.62 -7.20
N ILE A 87 -25.50 34.40 -7.14
CA ILE A 87 -26.81 34.08 -7.70
C ILE A 87 -27.91 34.84 -6.94
N VAL A 88 -27.97 34.69 -5.62
CA VAL A 88 -28.98 35.36 -4.77
C VAL A 88 -28.93 36.87 -4.93
N ARG A 89 -27.72 37.45 -5.02
CA ARG A 89 -27.54 38.88 -5.26
C ARG A 89 -28.14 39.32 -6.58
N LYS A 90 -27.93 38.56 -7.66
CA LYS A 90 -28.51 38.88 -8.98
C LYS A 90 -30.04 38.80 -8.95
N GLU A 91 -30.60 37.79 -8.30
CA GLU A 91 -32.04 37.64 -8.18
C GLU A 91 -32.68 38.79 -7.40
N LEU A 92 -32.03 39.24 -6.30
CA LEU A 92 -32.46 40.41 -5.54
C LEU A 92 -32.48 41.68 -6.39
N ILE A 93 -31.43 41.95 -7.17
CA ILE A 93 -31.38 43.12 -8.05
C ILE A 93 -32.53 43.11 -9.06
N ILE A 94 -32.78 41.96 -9.71
CA ILE A 94 -33.88 41.81 -10.68
C ILE A 94 -35.23 42.03 -9.99
N LEU A 95 -35.40 41.58 -8.76
CA LEU A 95 -36.63 41.76 -8.01
C LEU A 95 -36.85 43.23 -7.63
N GLU A 96 -35.80 43.92 -7.17
CA GLU A 96 -35.85 45.36 -6.86
C GLU A 96 -36.19 46.20 -8.10
N GLU A 97 -35.61 45.88 -9.26
CA GLU A 97 -35.92 46.54 -10.53
C GLU A 97 -37.39 46.34 -10.93
N LYS A 98 -37.95 45.15 -10.72
CA LYS A 98 -39.37 44.85 -10.99
C LYS A 98 -40.33 45.54 -10.01
N LEU A 99 -39.91 45.77 -8.77
CA LEU A 99 -40.71 46.45 -7.75
C LEU A 99 -40.65 47.98 -7.88
N SER A 100 -39.60 48.50 -8.53
CA SER A 100 -39.38 49.94 -8.73
C SER A 100 -39.89 50.46 -10.09
N ALA A 101 -40.42 49.57 -10.95
CA ALA A 101 -41.02 49.87 -12.25
C ALA A 101 -42.56 49.87 -12.18
#